data_AF-A0A9P1G7P8-F1
#
_entry.id   AF-A0A9P1G7P8-F1
#
_cell.length_a   1.000
_cell.length_b   1.000
_cell.length_c   1.000
_cell.angle_alpha   90.00
_cell.angle_beta   90.00
_cell.angle_gamma   90.00
#
_symmetry.space_group_name_H-M   'P 1'
#
loop_
_entity.id
_entity.type
_entity.pdbx_description
1 polymer ?
#
loop_
_entity_poly.entity_id
_entity_poly.type
_entity_poly.pdbx_seq_one_letter_code
_entity_poly.pdbx_strand_id
1 'polypeptide(L)'
;VSGSTGLEGLEILEQNPISIRHGQGDPFPVNPQELHATLGVAPTGLVSSLQPQSNDVPGFVDVWDLFGPEYRTHLYRQEKHIANSPLFNGLIMVAVVINTTLVGVEVDSAKEVMAWDRLGFVAIEAFFCLFFTFELLVRFDQQSWGYFQDLLNLLDYSLVIASWLDVATSASTYRERVQLASTIRVFRFVRIVRVLDNSKSDLLVIARGLANAVEHVLQLSIITAVFVFMMAVVLTSLVAQDAYAISRWPEAKMYAGSVWRSTITVMQLATLDFWSEVAIALFEISPLSLVTICFTLFLLNFGVINHLVAIMVDRVSNISGESAVLHEKLLSKAHDSLIRGLEEDLRVGIGMDGKLSLAAFHKLIEMPAVNQKLQLMGISDEEAQAFFDIMEGERHGGITIHQFVMGLSKAKGKAKSIDMCKLICVVNRQTSRATQLVSRVRGLIQEVDALQKRFNDLGKGLTRERMILREQEERLSALQQQKRDTDVFYQSMDMQRQYAQVRMKLQ
;
A
#
# COMPACT_ATOMS: atom_id res chain seq x y z
N VAL A 1 -33.76 39.15 4.25
CA VAL A 1 -32.63 39.90 4.83
C VAL A 1 -31.56 39.98 3.76
N SER A 2 -31.25 41.20 3.35
CA SER A 2 -30.32 41.59 2.29
C SER A 2 -28.86 41.25 2.61
N GLY A 3 -28.03 41.08 1.58
CA GLY A 3 -26.57 41.02 1.73
C GLY A 3 -25.84 40.74 0.43
N SER A 4 -25.78 41.73 -0.45
CA SER A 4 -24.90 41.82 -1.62
C SER A 4 -23.51 42.35 -1.23
N THR A 5 -22.44 41.73 -1.78
CA THR A 5 -21.11 42.23 -2.20
C THR A 5 -20.14 41.03 -2.17
N GLY A 6 -19.18 40.81 -3.07
CA GLY A 6 -18.57 41.66 -4.08
C GLY A 6 -17.97 40.80 -5.21
N LEU A 7 -18.13 41.31 -6.43
CA LEU A 7 -17.38 40.95 -7.63
C LEU A 7 -16.17 41.88 -7.68
N GLU A 8 -14.95 41.35 -7.71
CA GLU A 8 -13.76 42.06 -8.16
C GLU A 8 -12.61 41.07 -8.44
N GLY A 9 -11.96 41.20 -9.60
CA GLY A 9 -10.62 40.66 -9.83
C GLY A 9 -10.49 39.46 -10.79
N LEU A 10 -10.79 39.64 -12.08
CA LEU A 10 -10.18 38.82 -13.14
C LEU A 10 -9.61 39.78 -14.19
N GLU A 11 -8.37 40.20 -13.96
CA GLU A 11 -7.55 40.92 -14.93
C GLU A 11 -6.96 39.95 -15.95
N ILE A 12 -7.01 40.44 -17.18
CA ILE A 12 -6.54 39.86 -18.43
C ILE A 12 -5.01 40.02 -18.49
N LEU A 13 -4.28 38.94 -18.77
CA LEU A 13 -2.91 39.02 -19.33
C LEU A 13 -2.79 38.09 -20.54
N GLU A 14 -3.02 38.68 -21.71
CA GLU A 14 -2.47 38.22 -22.99
C GLU A 14 -0.94 38.39 -22.98
N GLN A 15 -0.18 37.32 -23.23
CA GLN A 15 1.13 37.41 -23.86
C GLN A 15 1.40 36.21 -24.80
N ASN A 16 1.32 36.53 -26.09
CA ASN A 16 2.04 36.06 -27.29
C ASN A 16 2.49 34.59 -27.52
N PRO A 17 2.42 34.12 -28.79
CA PRO A 17 2.76 32.77 -29.22
C PRO A 17 4.25 32.62 -29.58
N ILE A 18 4.85 31.46 -29.28
CA ILE A 18 6.20 31.11 -29.75
C ILE A 18 6.10 30.07 -30.88
N SER A 19 6.66 30.45 -32.02
CA SER A 19 6.83 29.68 -33.25
C SER A 19 7.80 28.52 -33.06
N ILE A 20 7.51 27.34 -33.61
CA ILE A 20 8.53 26.31 -33.86
C ILE A 20 8.65 26.11 -35.38
N ARG A 21 9.84 26.44 -35.89
CA ARG A 21 10.26 26.33 -37.29
C ARG A 21 10.46 24.86 -37.71
N HIS A 22 10.14 24.60 -38.98
CA HIS A 22 10.58 23.47 -39.78
C HIS A 22 12.12 23.35 -39.87
N GLY A 23 12.62 22.11 -39.86
CA GLY A 23 13.92 21.71 -40.40
C GLY A 23 13.77 20.41 -41.18
N GLN A 24 14.01 20.46 -42.49
CA GLN A 24 14.08 19.33 -43.43
C GLN A 24 15.44 18.63 -43.37
N GLY A 25 15.47 17.33 -43.70
CA GLY A 25 16.66 16.59 -44.11
C GLY A 25 16.40 15.09 -44.30
N ASP A 26 16.23 14.64 -45.55
CA ASP A 26 16.12 13.24 -46.00
C ASP A 26 17.52 12.52 -46.11
N PRO A 27 17.69 11.31 -46.71
CA PRO A 27 17.67 9.97 -46.06
C PRO A 27 18.90 9.05 -46.41
N PHE A 28 18.82 7.75 -46.02
CA PHE A 28 19.60 6.53 -46.45
C PHE A 28 20.67 5.93 -45.47
N PRO A 29 21.05 4.62 -45.58
CA PRO A 29 20.34 3.39 -45.17
C PRO A 29 21.27 2.38 -44.41
N VAL A 30 20.96 1.06 -44.39
CA VAL A 30 21.77 -0.17 -44.04
C VAL A 30 21.18 -0.94 -42.83
N ASN A 31 20.99 -2.27 -42.79
CA ASN A 31 20.86 -3.42 -43.71
C ASN A 31 20.40 -4.62 -42.82
N PRO A 32 19.43 -5.47 -43.21
CA PRO A 32 18.90 -6.54 -42.34
C PRO A 32 19.55 -7.90 -42.65
N GLN A 33 20.56 -8.31 -41.87
CA GLN A 33 21.22 -9.61 -42.06
C GLN A 33 21.63 -10.39 -40.80
N GLU A 34 21.11 -10.10 -39.60
CA GLU A 34 21.47 -10.88 -38.39
C GLU A 34 20.31 -11.57 -37.66
N LEU A 35 19.14 -11.78 -38.31
CA LEU A 35 17.98 -12.38 -37.65
C LEU A 35 17.58 -13.80 -38.08
N HIS A 36 18.42 -14.55 -38.81
CA HIS A 36 18.10 -15.94 -39.18
C HIS A 36 19.32 -16.87 -39.31
N ALA A 37 19.73 -17.46 -38.19
CA ALA A 37 20.36 -18.80 -38.05
C ALA A 37 20.55 -18.98 -36.53
N THR A 38 19.91 -19.89 -35.81
CA THR A 38 19.72 -21.32 -36.09
C THR A 38 18.57 -21.86 -35.22
N LEU A 39 17.44 -22.19 -35.85
CA LEU A 39 16.47 -23.14 -35.32
C LEU A 39 17.02 -24.56 -35.50
N GLY A 40 16.91 -25.40 -34.48
CA GLY A 40 17.13 -26.85 -34.56
C GLY A 40 16.09 -27.57 -33.71
N VAL A 41 15.25 -28.39 -34.36
CA VAL A 41 14.08 -29.06 -33.79
C VAL A 41 14.27 -30.59 -33.73
N ALA A 42 13.94 -31.17 -32.55
CA ALA A 42 13.39 -32.51 -32.22
C ALA A 42 14.27 -33.80 -32.36
N PRO A 43 13.91 -34.99 -31.78
CA PRO A 43 12.64 -35.39 -31.14
C PRO A 43 12.67 -36.30 -29.86
N THR A 44 11.52 -36.35 -29.17
CA THR A 44 10.87 -37.44 -28.37
C THR A 44 11.65 -38.47 -27.53
N GLY A 45 11.29 -38.58 -26.24
CA GLY A 45 11.10 -39.86 -25.53
C GLY A 45 11.80 -40.02 -24.17
N LEU A 46 11.10 -39.76 -23.05
CA LEU A 46 10.76 -40.77 -22.01
C LEU A 46 10.09 -40.09 -20.80
N VAL A 47 8.96 -40.67 -20.40
CA VAL A 47 8.20 -40.40 -19.17
C VAL A 47 8.79 -41.24 -18.04
N SER A 48 9.24 -40.60 -16.96
CA SER A 48 9.32 -41.10 -15.56
C SER A 48 10.07 -40.01 -14.78
N SER A 49 9.57 -39.35 -13.74
CA SER A 49 8.77 -39.82 -12.61
C SER A 49 8.24 -38.60 -11.84
N LEU A 50 7.00 -38.68 -11.37
CA LEU A 50 6.33 -37.74 -10.47
C LEU A 50 7.12 -37.50 -9.17
N GLN A 51 7.34 -36.23 -8.82
CA GLN A 51 7.40 -35.75 -7.44
C GLN A 51 6.71 -34.37 -7.35
N PRO A 52 6.00 -34.05 -6.25
CA PRO A 52 5.15 -32.88 -6.17
C PRO A 52 6.01 -31.63 -5.96
N GLN A 53 6.09 -30.76 -6.97
CA GLN A 53 6.68 -29.43 -6.79
C GLN A 53 5.72 -28.58 -5.96
N SER A 54 6.19 -28.20 -4.78
CA SER A 54 5.61 -27.15 -3.94
C SER A 54 5.40 -25.87 -4.74
N ASN A 55 4.24 -25.25 -4.54
CA ASN A 55 3.88 -23.95 -5.09
C ASN A 55 4.88 -22.87 -4.64
N ASP A 56 5.87 -22.55 -5.47
CA ASP A 56 6.67 -21.34 -5.32
C ASP A 56 6.15 -20.27 -6.27
N VAL A 57 5.64 -19.19 -5.66
CA VAL A 57 5.28 -17.93 -6.31
C VAL A 57 6.56 -17.33 -6.93
N PRO A 58 6.56 -16.80 -8.17
CA PRO A 58 7.74 -16.16 -8.73
C PRO A 58 7.90 -14.78 -8.09
N GLY A 59 8.53 -14.73 -6.93
CA GLY A 59 8.75 -13.52 -6.15
C GLY A 59 10.15 -13.54 -5.55
N PHE A 60 10.99 -12.62 -6.03
CA PHE A 60 12.37 -12.38 -5.59
C PHE A 60 13.29 -13.58 -5.79
N VAL A 61 14.26 -13.45 -6.71
CA VAL A 61 15.50 -14.22 -6.57
C VAL A 61 16.04 -13.81 -5.20
N ASP A 62 15.99 -14.71 -4.22
CA ASP A 62 16.56 -14.46 -2.91
C ASP A 62 17.99 -13.96 -3.15
N VAL A 63 18.39 -12.86 -2.48
CA VAL A 63 19.75 -12.28 -2.63
C VAL A 63 20.85 -13.34 -2.43
N TRP A 64 20.49 -14.42 -1.76
CA TRP A 64 21.24 -15.63 -1.49
C TRP A 64 21.53 -16.52 -2.71
N ASP A 65 20.76 -16.41 -3.79
CA ASP A 65 21.00 -17.10 -5.07
C ASP A 65 22.12 -16.45 -5.89
N LEU A 66 22.51 -15.22 -5.52
CA LEU A 66 23.69 -14.54 -6.07
C LEU A 66 25.00 -15.08 -5.48
N PHE A 67 24.95 -15.70 -4.30
CA PHE A 67 26.10 -16.35 -3.67
C PHE A 67 26.13 -17.81 -4.13
N GLY A 68 27.22 -18.21 -4.79
CA GLY A 68 27.33 -19.48 -5.52
C GLY A 68 27.04 -20.76 -4.72
N PRO A 69 27.16 -21.95 -5.36
CA PRO A 69 26.81 -23.25 -4.78
C PRO A 69 27.49 -23.56 -3.43
N GLU A 70 28.64 -22.94 -3.14
CA GLU A 70 29.33 -23.02 -1.84
C GLU A 70 28.47 -22.51 -0.68
N TYR A 71 27.78 -21.37 -0.82
CA TYR A 71 26.96 -20.79 0.25
C TYR A 71 25.77 -21.70 0.60
N ARG A 72 25.12 -22.27 -0.41
CA ARG A 72 24.03 -23.26 -0.22
C ARG A 72 24.53 -24.55 0.44
N THR A 73 25.74 -25.02 0.14
CA THR A 73 26.32 -26.18 0.83
C THR A 73 26.68 -25.91 2.29
N HIS A 74 27.10 -24.68 2.63
CA HIS A 74 27.34 -24.28 4.03
C HIS A 74 26.03 -24.25 4.83
N LEU A 75 24.94 -23.70 4.28
CA LEU A 75 23.62 -23.69 4.92
C LEU A 75 23.06 -25.11 5.14
N TYR A 76 23.18 -25.99 4.14
CA TYR A 76 22.73 -27.38 4.24
C TYR A 76 23.53 -28.20 5.29
N ARG A 77 24.84 -27.93 5.41
CA ARG A 77 25.70 -28.53 6.43
C ARG A 77 25.37 -28.02 7.84
N GLN A 78 24.96 -26.76 7.96
CA GLN A 78 24.48 -26.18 9.21
C GLN A 78 23.13 -26.75 9.63
N GLU A 79 22.17 -26.92 8.71
CA GLU A 79 20.84 -27.51 9.01
C GLU A 79 20.92 -28.95 9.53
N LYS A 80 21.83 -29.76 8.99
CA LYS A 80 22.02 -31.17 9.40
C LYS A 80 22.98 -31.35 10.58
N HIS A 81 23.52 -30.28 11.13
CA HIS A 81 24.49 -30.35 12.22
C HIS A 81 23.82 -30.77 13.55
N ILE A 82 24.56 -31.52 14.39
CA ILE A 82 24.06 -32.01 15.69
C ILE A 82 23.60 -30.84 16.59
N ALA A 83 24.22 -29.67 16.43
CA ALA A 83 23.86 -28.44 17.15
C ALA A 83 22.40 -27.98 16.92
N ASN A 84 21.79 -28.31 15.78
CA ASN A 84 20.40 -27.98 15.47
C ASN A 84 19.40 -29.06 15.86
N SER A 85 19.88 -30.20 16.39
CA SER A 85 19.00 -31.27 16.86
C SER A 85 18.13 -30.78 18.03
N PRO A 86 16.80 -31.01 18.01
CA PRO A 86 15.93 -30.67 19.13
C PRO A 86 16.31 -31.43 20.41
N LEU A 87 16.88 -32.64 20.29
CA LEU A 87 17.38 -33.41 21.41
C LEU A 87 18.63 -32.78 22.03
N PHE A 88 19.55 -32.28 21.21
CA PHE A 88 20.75 -31.59 21.69
C PHE A 88 20.37 -30.30 22.43
N ASN A 89 19.52 -29.46 21.83
CA ASN A 89 19.03 -28.25 22.48
C ASN A 89 18.25 -28.54 23.78
N GLY A 90 17.43 -29.61 23.81
CA GLY A 90 16.75 -30.05 25.02
C GLY A 90 17.72 -30.51 26.13
N LEU A 91 18.79 -31.22 25.77
CA LEU A 91 19.82 -31.67 26.70
C LEU A 91 20.61 -30.49 27.29
N ILE A 92 20.98 -29.49 26.47
CA ILE A 92 21.57 -28.24 26.96
C ILE A 92 20.62 -27.54 27.93
N MET A 93 19.33 -27.46 27.62
CA MET A 93 18.34 -26.82 28.47
C MET A 93 18.23 -27.50 29.84
N VAL A 94 18.16 -28.83 29.88
CA VAL A 94 18.15 -29.60 31.13
C VAL A 94 19.42 -29.34 31.93
N ALA A 95 20.59 -29.33 31.28
CA ALA A 95 21.86 -29.04 31.94
C ALA A 95 21.92 -27.62 32.51
N VAL A 96 21.38 -26.61 31.81
CA VAL A 96 21.27 -25.23 32.32
C VAL A 96 20.38 -25.18 33.56
N VAL A 97 19.21 -25.83 33.54
CA VAL A 97 18.28 -25.86 34.67
C VAL A 97 18.94 -26.52 35.88
N ILE A 98 19.54 -27.70 35.70
CA ILE A 98 20.23 -28.41 36.80
C ILE A 98 21.39 -27.57 37.35
N ASN A 99 22.24 -27.00 36.49
CA ASN A 99 23.34 -26.14 36.93
C ASN A 99 22.84 -24.96 37.76
N THR A 100 21.75 -24.33 37.32
CA THR A 100 21.14 -23.20 38.00
C THR A 100 20.59 -23.58 39.37
N THR A 101 19.88 -24.70 39.48
CA THR A 101 19.38 -25.19 40.77
C THR A 101 20.53 -25.49 41.73
N LEU A 102 21.61 -26.11 41.24
CA LEU A 102 22.79 -26.42 42.06
C LEU A 102 23.50 -25.15 42.56
N VAL A 103 23.59 -24.11 41.73
CA VAL A 103 24.11 -22.80 42.16
C VAL A 103 23.21 -22.18 43.24
N GLY A 104 21.88 -22.29 43.11
CA GLY A 104 20.95 -21.82 44.15
C GLY A 104 21.15 -22.54 45.48
N VAL A 105 21.30 -23.86 45.46
CA VAL A 105 21.60 -24.67 46.64
C VAL A 105 22.95 -24.31 47.25
N GLU A 106 23.98 -24.04 46.43
CA GLU A 106 25.29 -23.59 46.92
C GLU A 106 25.18 -22.26 47.67
N VAL A 107 24.41 -21.30 47.14
CA VAL A 107 24.23 -19.97 47.77
C VAL A 107 23.56 -20.09 49.14
N ASP A 108 22.52 -20.92 49.27
CA ASP A 108 21.84 -21.15 50.55
C ASP A 108 22.72 -21.93 51.54
N SER A 109 23.45 -22.93 51.05
CA SER A 109 24.31 -23.80 51.87
C SER A 109 25.66 -23.15 52.23
N ALA A 110 26.04 -22.05 51.56
CA ALA A 110 27.32 -21.36 51.78
C ALA A 110 27.52 -20.87 53.23
N LYS A 111 26.46 -20.75 54.02
CA LYS A 111 26.50 -20.32 55.43
C LYS A 111 26.83 -21.45 56.42
N GLU A 112 26.61 -22.72 56.07
CA GLU A 112 26.64 -23.84 57.04
C GLU A 112 27.66 -24.95 56.71
N VAL A 113 28.37 -24.85 55.58
CA VAL A 113 29.06 -26.00 54.98
C VAL A 113 30.57 -26.10 55.31
N MET A 114 30.99 -27.28 55.76
CA MET A 114 32.37 -27.69 56.06
C MET A 114 33.27 -27.75 54.81
N ALA A 115 34.58 -27.74 55.00
CA ALA A 115 35.57 -27.65 53.90
C ALA A 115 35.51 -28.78 52.86
N TRP A 116 34.99 -29.96 53.21
CA TRP A 116 34.92 -31.14 52.32
C TRP A 116 33.83 -31.03 51.24
N ASP A 117 32.71 -30.38 51.55
CA ASP A 117 31.62 -30.17 50.60
C ASP A 117 31.98 -29.09 49.54
N ARG A 118 32.90 -28.17 49.87
CA ARG A 118 33.37 -27.14 48.90
C ARG A 118 34.10 -27.74 47.70
N LEU A 119 34.87 -28.80 47.91
CA LEU A 119 35.54 -29.53 46.81
C LEU A 119 34.51 -30.20 45.89
N GLY A 120 33.41 -30.70 46.45
CA GLY A 120 32.28 -31.24 45.68
C GLY A 120 31.62 -30.18 44.81
N PHE A 121 31.32 -29.00 45.35
CA PHE A 121 30.76 -27.89 44.57
C PHE A 121 31.70 -27.41 43.46
N VAL A 122 33.00 -27.26 43.74
CA VAL A 122 33.99 -26.87 42.72
C VAL A 122 34.10 -27.93 41.61
N ALA A 123 34.05 -29.22 41.95
CA ALA A 123 34.07 -30.30 40.95
C ALA A 123 32.81 -30.29 40.07
N ILE A 124 31.65 -30.02 40.65
CA ILE A 124 30.37 -29.86 39.93
C ILE A 124 30.43 -28.63 39.01
N GLU A 125 30.91 -27.49 39.49
CA GLU A 125 31.08 -26.28 38.68
C GLU A 125 32.05 -26.51 37.51
N ALA A 126 33.17 -27.20 37.75
CA ALA A 126 34.13 -27.57 36.71
C ALA A 126 33.52 -28.51 35.67
N PHE A 127 32.71 -29.50 36.09
CA PHE A 127 32.00 -30.40 35.18
C PHE A 127 31.06 -29.63 34.24
N PHE A 128 30.22 -28.74 34.78
CA PHE A 128 29.33 -27.93 33.96
C PHE A 128 30.10 -26.94 33.08
N CYS A 129 31.21 -26.37 33.57
CA CYS A 129 32.08 -25.51 32.78
C CYS A 129 32.64 -26.25 31.55
N LEU A 130 33.12 -27.48 31.74
CA LEU A 130 33.57 -28.35 30.64
C LEU A 130 32.43 -28.69 29.67
N PHE A 131 31.25 -29.01 30.20
CA PHE A 131 30.06 -29.32 29.40
C PHE A 131 29.64 -28.14 28.50
N PHE A 132 29.59 -26.92 29.04
CA PHE A 132 29.27 -25.72 28.25
C PHE A 132 30.40 -25.32 27.30
N THR A 133 31.65 -25.61 27.65
CA THR A 133 32.78 -25.45 26.72
C THR A 133 32.63 -26.41 25.53
N PHE A 134 32.21 -27.66 25.77
CA PHE A 134 31.91 -28.61 24.70
C PHE A 134 30.76 -28.14 23.81
N GLU A 135 29.66 -27.64 24.39
CA GLU A 135 28.57 -27.01 23.63
C GLU A 135 29.10 -25.90 22.71
N LEU A 136 29.92 -25.00 23.27
CA LEU A 136 30.50 -23.88 22.53
C LEU A 136 31.36 -24.36 21.36
N LEU A 137 32.17 -25.39 21.54
CA LEU A 137 32.99 -25.98 20.47
C LEU A 137 32.12 -26.59 19.36
N VAL A 138 31.05 -27.30 19.72
CA VAL A 138 30.10 -27.89 18.76
C VAL A 138 29.37 -26.80 17.95
N ARG A 139 29.01 -25.68 18.58
CA ARG A 139 28.38 -24.53 17.89
C ARG A 139 29.38 -23.73 17.06
N PHE A 140 30.63 -23.63 17.53
CA PHE A 140 31.72 -23.00 16.78
C PHE A 140 32.07 -23.80 15.53
N ASP A 141 32.08 -25.13 15.57
CA ASP A 141 32.29 -25.98 14.39
C ASP A 141 31.21 -25.75 13.31
N GLN A 142 29.96 -25.57 13.74
CA GLN A 142 28.82 -25.30 12.84
C GLN A 142 28.94 -23.96 12.10
N GLN A 143 29.30 -22.88 12.80
CA GLN A 143 29.23 -21.50 12.28
C GLN A 143 30.60 -20.90 11.95
N SER A 144 31.69 -21.56 12.34
CA SER A 144 33.07 -21.09 12.18
C SER A 144 33.22 -19.63 12.67
N TRP A 145 33.91 -18.77 11.92
CA TRP A 145 34.08 -17.36 12.25
C TRP A 145 32.79 -16.53 12.24
N GLY A 146 31.72 -17.04 11.60
CA GLY A 146 30.39 -16.45 11.68
C GLY A 146 29.78 -16.52 13.09
N TYR A 147 30.30 -17.39 13.96
CA TYR A 147 29.87 -17.49 15.36
C TYR A 147 29.94 -16.15 16.10
N PHE A 148 31.02 -15.37 15.92
CA PHE A 148 31.22 -14.11 16.64
C PHE A 148 30.41 -12.92 16.10
N GLN A 149 29.68 -13.11 14.99
CA GLN A 149 28.82 -12.06 14.43
C GLN A 149 27.45 -11.98 15.13
N ASP A 150 27.02 -13.07 15.75
CA ASP A 150 25.78 -13.12 16.53
C ASP A 150 26.05 -12.70 17.99
N LEU A 151 25.24 -11.76 18.49
CA LEU A 151 25.36 -11.21 19.84
C LEU A 151 25.12 -12.29 20.91
N LEU A 152 24.20 -13.23 20.66
CA LEU A 152 23.89 -14.30 21.62
C LEU A 152 25.05 -15.30 21.74
N ASN A 153 25.73 -15.59 20.63
CA ASN A 153 26.96 -16.40 20.60
C ASN A 153 28.11 -15.73 21.35
N LEU A 154 28.29 -14.42 21.14
CA LEU A 154 29.33 -13.64 21.81
C LEU A 154 29.10 -13.59 23.33
N LEU A 155 27.84 -13.44 23.76
CA LEU A 155 27.46 -13.50 25.17
C LEU A 155 27.76 -14.88 25.76
N ASP A 156 27.37 -15.97 25.10
CA ASP A 156 27.65 -17.31 25.62
C ASP A 156 29.15 -17.62 25.73
N TYR A 157 29.93 -17.18 24.75
CA TYR A 157 31.40 -17.22 24.82
C TYR A 157 31.95 -16.48 26.04
N SER A 158 31.45 -15.26 26.30
CA SER A 158 31.84 -14.48 27.47
C SER A 158 31.48 -15.18 28.79
N LEU A 159 30.34 -15.87 28.84
CA LEU A 159 29.89 -16.64 30.01
C LEU A 159 30.71 -17.90 30.25
N VAL A 160 31.15 -18.59 29.18
CA VAL A 160 32.07 -19.73 29.30
C VAL A 160 33.41 -19.26 29.86
N ILE A 161 33.97 -18.16 29.35
CA ILE A 161 35.22 -17.57 29.88
C ILE A 161 35.06 -17.18 31.36
N ALA A 162 33.96 -16.50 31.69
CA ALA A 162 33.71 -16.09 33.07
C ALA A 162 33.54 -17.30 34.00
N SER A 163 32.98 -18.41 33.52
CA SER A 163 32.86 -19.64 34.30
C SER A 163 34.23 -20.29 34.56
N TRP A 164 35.14 -20.25 33.58
CA TRP A 164 36.53 -20.67 33.79
C TRP A 164 37.27 -19.79 34.79
N LEU A 165 37.04 -18.48 34.74
CA LEU A 165 37.61 -17.53 35.71
C LEU A 165 37.08 -17.79 37.14
N ASP A 166 35.78 -18.08 37.28
CA ASP A 166 35.13 -18.43 38.56
C ASP A 166 35.69 -19.74 39.13
N VAL A 167 35.87 -20.78 38.30
CA VAL A 167 36.50 -22.05 38.73
C VAL A 167 37.97 -21.84 39.11
N ALA A 168 38.73 -21.06 38.33
CA ALA A 168 40.14 -20.78 38.61
C ALA A 168 40.34 -20.01 39.91
N THR A 169 39.51 -18.98 40.15
CA THR A 169 39.52 -18.20 41.39
C THR A 169 39.06 -19.03 42.59
N SER A 170 38.10 -19.93 42.40
CA SER A 170 37.63 -20.84 43.45
C SER A 170 38.67 -21.90 43.85
N ALA A 171 39.55 -22.29 42.91
CA ALA A 171 40.67 -23.20 43.18
C ALA A 171 41.85 -22.53 43.88
N SER A 172 42.11 -21.24 43.61
CA SER A 172 43.14 -20.46 44.32
C SER A 172 42.63 -19.99 45.69
N THR A 173 43.20 -20.50 46.78
CA THR A 173 42.72 -20.31 48.16
C THR A 173 42.85 -18.86 48.73
N TYR A 174 43.04 -17.83 47.91
CA TYR A 174 43.29 -16.46 48.38
C TYR A 174 42.00 -15.62 48.53
N ARG A 175 41.30 -15.91 49.62
CA ARG A 175 40.60 -15.05 50.60
C ARG A 175 39.97 -13.68 50.27
N GLU A 176 39.67 -13.35 49.03
CA GLU A 176 38.56 -12.44 48.71
C GLU A 176 37.76 -13.10 47.59
N ARG A 177 36.63 -13.73 47.93
CA ARG A 177 35.60 -14.03 46.93
C ARG A 177 35.26 -12.68 46.30
N VAL A 178 35.79 -12.43 45.10
CA VAL A 178 35.44 -11.26 44.32
C VAL A 178 33.92 -11.34 44.16
N GLN A 179 33.16 -10.51 44.86
CA GLN A 179 31.70 -10.52 44.83
C GLN A 179 31.16 -10.43 43.39
N LEU A 180 31.96 -9.87 42.46
CA LEU A 180 31.66 -9.82 41.03
C LEU A 180 31.57 -11.21 40.38
N ALA A 181 32.36 -12.22 40.79
CA ALA A 181 32.27 -13.57 40.25
C ALA A 181 30.92 -14.23 40.58
N SER A 182 30.40 -13.98 41.78
CA SER A 182 29.07 -14.43 42.20
C SER A 182 27.94 -13.81 41.36
N THR A 183 28.07 -12.54 40.97
CA THR A 183 27.07 -11.85 40.15
C THR A 183 27.05 -12.36 38.71
N ILE A 184 28.21 -12.81 38.17
CA ILE A 184 28.29 -13.33 36.80
C ILE A 184 27.52 -14.65 36.64
N ARG A 185 27.33 -15.41 37.73
CA ARG A 185 26.51 -16.63 37.75
C ARG A 185 25.06 -16.36 37.34
N VAL A 186 24.51 -15.18 37.62
CA VAL A 186 23.14 -14.78 37.24
C VAL A 186 23.00 -14.62 35.72
N PHE A 187 24.05 -14.25 35.00
CA PHE A 187 23.97 -14.15 33.54
C PHE A 187 23.90 -15.52 32.86
N ARG A 188 24.13 -16.64 33.55
CA ARG A 188 23.91 -17.99 32.99
C ARG A 188 22.44 -18.24 32.63
N PHE A 189 21.49 -17.54 33.27
CA PHE A 189 20.07 -17.55 32.88
C PHE A 189 19.84 -17.04 31.46
N VAL A 190 20.73 -16.19 30.93
CA VAL A 190 20.66 -15.70 29.55
C VAL A 190 20.78 -16.85 28.55
N ARG A 191 21.41 -17.97 28.91
CA ARG A 191 21.48 -19.18 28.06
C ARG A 191 20.11 -19.76 27.74
N ILE A 192 19.12 -19.56 28.61
CA ILE A 192 17.73 -19.97 28.36
C ILE A 192 17.16 -19.19 27.16
N VAL A 193 17.47 -17.90 27.04
CA VAL A 193 17.03 -17.04 25.92
C VAL A 193 17.48 -17.61 24.58
N ARG A 194 18.67 -18.20 24.51
CA ARG A 194 19.19 -18.83 23.29
C ARG A 194 18.42 -20.08 22.88
N VAL A 195 18.07 -20.94 23.83
CA VAL A 195 17.26 -22.14 23.56
C VAL A 195 15.88 -21.74 23.04
N LEU A 196 15.36 -20.63 23.58
CA LEU A 196 14.13 -20.02 23.13
C LEU A 196 14.27 -19.47 21.71
N ASP A 197 15.40 -18.89 21.31
CA ASP A 197 15.62 -18.33 19.95
C ASP A 197 15.68 -19.39 18.85
N ASN A 198 16.20 -20.58 19.16
CA ASN A 198 16.23 -21.71 18.21
C ASN A 198 14.88 -22.42 18.08
N SER A 199 14.01 -22.29 19.07
CA SER A 199 12.65 -22.83 19.01
C SER A 199 11.78 -21.76 18.36
N LYS A 200 11.11 -22.04 17.23
CA LYS A 200 10.07 -21.17 16.63
C LYS A 200 8.82 -21.08 17.53
N SER A 201 9.03 -20.95 18.83
CA SER A 201 8.05 -20.97 19.89
C SER A 201 7.38 -19.61 19.98
N ASP A 202 6.10 -19.65 20.34
CA ASP A 202 5.30 -18.46 20.65
C ASP A 202 5.98 -17.53 21.68
N LEU A 203 6.90 -18.07 22.48
CA LEU A 203 7.67 -17.30 23.45
C LEU A 203 8.64 -16.29 22.81
N LEU A 204 9.21 -16.57 21.63
CA LEU A 204 10.01 -15.58 20.91
C LEU A 204 9.18 -14.46 20.33
N VAL A 205 7.96 -14.77 19.90
CA VAL A 205 7.01 -13.76 19.43
C VAL A 205 6.69 -12.80 20.59
N ILE A 206 6.47 -13.36 21.79
CA ILE A 206 6.27 -12.56 23.02
C ILE A 206 7.53 -11.78 23.38
N ALA A 207 8.71 -12.40 23.36
CA ALA A 207 9.98 -11.76 23.72
C ALA A 207 10.35 -10.62 22.75
N ARG A 208 10.15 -10.82 21.45
CA ARG A 208 10.32 -9.78 20.42
C ARG A 208 9.27 -8.68 20.59
N GLY A 209 8.03 -9.04 20.93
CA GLY A 209 6.98 -8.10 21.30
C GLY A 209 7.36 -7.22 22.50
N LEU A 210 7.94 -7.83 23.53
CA LEU A 210 8.45 -7.14 24.72
C LEU A 210 9.66 -6.26 24.39
N ALA A 211 10.62 -6.77 23.61
CA ALA A 211 11.78 -6.00 23.15
C ALA A 211 11.36 -4.75 22.37
N ASN A 212 10.36 -4.87 21.49
CA ASN A 212 9.79 -3.73 20.77
C ASN A 212 9.02 -2.76 21.70
N ALA A 213 8.62 -3.18 22.90
CA ALA A 213 8.02 -2.31 23.90
C ALA A 213 9.07 -1.61 24.78
N VAL A 214 10.26 -2.23 24.95
CA VAL A 214 11.35 -1.68 25.77
C VAL A 214 11.75 -0.28 25.31
N GLU A 215 11.83 -0.01 24.01
CA GLU A 215 12.20 1.32 23.51
C GLU A 215 11.26 2.42 24.07
N HIS A 216 9.95 2.20 23.97
CA HIS A 216 8.96 3.17 24.47
C HIS A 216 8.96 3.24 26.01
N VAL A 217 9.12 2.11 26.69
CA VAL A 217 9.23 2.07 28.15
C VAL A 217 10.47 2.83 28.62
N LEU A 218 11.60 2.73 27.91
CA LEU A 218 12.82 3.46 28.22
C LEU A 218 12.61 4.97 28.09
N GLN A 219 11.95 5.43 27.03
CA GLN A 219 11.63 6.84 26.84
C GLN A 219 10.79 7.40 28.00
N LEU A 220 9.73 6.67 28.41
CA LEU A 220 8.94 7.03 29.59
C LEU A 220 9.80 7.02 30.86
N SER A 221 10.61 5.97 31.06
CA SER A 221 11.42 5.80 32.26
C SER A 221 12.39 6.96 32.47
N ILE A 222 12.94 7.53 31.39
CA ILE A 222 13.83 8.70 31.46
C ILE A 222 13.08 9.92 31.97
N ILE A 223 11.90 10.21 31.41
CA ILE A 223 11.07 11.35 31.83
C ILE A 223 10.64 11.19 33.29
N THR A 224 10.17 10.00 33.67
CA THR A 224 9.80 9.68 35.05
C THR A 224 10.99 9.79 35.99
N ALA A 225 12.18 9.32 35.61
CA ALA A 225 13.39 9.40 36.44
C ALA A 225 13.81 10.85 36.72
N VAL A 226 13.75 11.73 35.71
CA VAL A 226 14.03 13.17 35.89
C VAL A 226 13.04 13.81 36.87
N PHE A 227 11.75 13.49 36.75
CA PHE A 227 10.73 14.00 37.66
C PHE A 227 10.92 13.47 39.09
N VAL A 228 11.17 12.17 39.25
CA VAL A 228 11.47 11.55 40.55
C VAL A 228 12.67 12.21 41.19
N PHE A 229 13.74 12.46 40.43
CA PHE A 229 14.93 13.15 40.92
C PHE A 229 14.62 14.59 41.37
N MET A 230 13.84 15.34 40.59
CA MET A 230 13.42 16.69 40.96
C MET A 230 12.64 16.70 42.29
N MET A 231 11.66 15.81 42.44
CA MET A 231 10.90 15.67 43.68
C MET A 231 11.76 15.18 44.85
N ALA A 232 12.75 14.32 44.60
CA ALA A 232 13.70 13.88 45.61
C ALA A 232 14.55 15.03 46.15
N VAL A 233 14.96 15.97 45.30
CA VAL A 233 15.66 17.20 45.72
C VAL A 233 14.76 18.08 46.58
N VAL A 234 13.48 18.24 46.21
CA VAL A 234 12.50 18.98 47.01
C VAL A 234 12.30 18.32 48.38
N LEU A 235 12.08 17.01 48.43
CA LEU A 235 11.89 16.25 49.66
C LEU A 235 13.13 16.32 50.58
N THR A 236 14.32 16.20 50.00
CA THR A 236 15.58 16.35 50.76
C THR A 236 15.74 17.76 51.32
N SER A 237 15.39 18.79 50.54
CA SER A 237 15.45 20.18 51.00
C SER A 237 14.44 20.47 52.11
N LEU A 238 13.24 19.87 52.05
CA LEU A 238 12.20 20.03 53.06
C LEU A 238 12.54 19.34 54.39
N VAL A 239 13.21 18.19 54.34
CA VAL A 239 13.41 17.34 55.54
C VAL A 239 14.85 17.36 56.05
N ALA A 240 15.84 17.16 55.19
CA ALA A 240 17.24 17.01 55.63
C ALA A 240 17.89 18.31 56.10
N GLN A 241 17.38 19.46 55.64
CA GLN A 241 17.91 20.78 56.01
C GLN A 241 17.21 21.38 57.23
N ASP A 242 16.07 20.83 57.64
CA ASP A 242 15.31 21.32 58.79
C ASP A 242 15.56 20.46 60.05
N ALA A 243 16.17 21.07 61.06
CA ALA A 243 16.41 20.42 62.34
C ALA A 243 15.11 20.07 63.08
N TYR A 244 14.05 20.86 62.86
CA TYR A 244 12.73 20.59 63.44
C TYR A 244 12.10 19.33 62.82
N ALA A 245 12.17 19.21 61.49
CA ALA A 245 11.71 18.03 60.76
C ALA A 245 12.36 16.72 61.25
N ILE A 246 13.68 16.73 61.40
CA ILE A 246 14.45 15.55 61.88
C ILE A 246 14.10 15.21 63.33
N SER A 247 13.77 16.21 64.16
CA SER A 247 13.39 15.98 65.56
C SER A 247 12.00 15.35 65.70
N ARG A 248 11.09 15.66 64.78
CA ARG A 248 9.69 15.24 64.80
C ARG A 248 9.48 13.87 64.15
N TRP A 249 10.28 13.55 63.13
CA TRP A 249 10.24 12.26 62.44
C TRP A 249 11.59 11.53 62.58
N PRO A 250 11.73 10.57 63.52
CA PRO A 250 13.00 9.90 63.79
C PRO A 250 13.60 9.18 62.57
N GLU A 251 12.76 8.63 61.70
CA GLU A 251 13.16 7.91 60.49
C GLU A 251 13.40 8.83 59.28
N ALA A 252 13.23 10.15 59.43
CA ALA A 252 13.41 11.15 58.37
C ALA A 252 14.75 11.03 57.63
N LYS A 253 15.84 10.69 58.34
CA LYS A 253 17.16 10.51 57.72
C LYS A 253 17.28 9.25 56.85
N MET A 254 16.48 8.22 57.12
CA MET A 254 16.44 7.00 56.31
C MET A 254 15.73 7.26 54.99
N TYR A 255 14.62 8.00 55.01
CA TYR A 255 13.79 8.25 53.83
C TYR A 255 14.18 9.51 53.04
N ALA A 256 14.56 10.59 53.73
CA ALA A 256 14.80 11.89 53.12
C ALA A 256 16.16 12.51 53.44
N GLY A 257 17.08 11.77 54.09
CA GLY A 257 18.36 12.31 54.57
C GLY A 257 19.41 12.60 53.49
N SER A 258 19.22 12.11 52.26
CA SER A 258 20.08 12.40 51.10
C SER A 258 19.27 12.30 49.83
N VAL A 259 19.70 12.96 48.75
CA VAL A 259 18.97 12.94 47.47
C VAL A 259 18.73 11.51 46.95
N TRP A 260 19.71 10.61 47.09
CA TRP A 260 19.55 9.21 46.68
C TRP A 260 18.48 8.48 47.49
N ARG A 261 18.47 8.66 48.82
CA ARG A 261 17.43 8.08 49.69
C ARG A 261 16.05 8.64 49.36
N SER A 262 15.96 9.95 49.16
CA SER A 262 14.73 10.61 48.72
C SER A 262 14.26 10.14 47.36
N THR A 263 15.18 9.78 46.45
CA THR A 263 14.84 9.21 45.13
C THR A 263 14.14 7.85 45.29
N ILE A 264 14.64 6.99 46.17
CA ILE A 264 14.01 5.71 46.49
C ILE A 264 12.65 5.93 47.14
N THR A 265 12.55 6.86 48.09
CA THR A 265 11.28 7.22 48.75
C THR A 265 10.25 7.75 47.76
N VAL A 266 10.64 8.63 46.82
CA VAL A 266 9.73 9.16 45.79
C VAL A 266 9.34 8.06 44.78
N MET A 267 10.24 7.12 44.47
CA MET A 267 9.88 5.94 43.67
C MET A 267 8.86 5.06 44.41
N GLN A 268 9.00 4.89 45.73
CA GLN A 268 8.03 4.17 46.57
C GLN A 268 6.67 4.89 46.56
N LEU A 269 6.68 6.23 46.68
CA LEU A 269 5.48 7.08 46.54
C LEU A 269 4.81 6.92 45.17
N ALA A 270 5.58 6.82 44.07
CA ALA A 270 5.04 6.57 42.73
C ALA A 270 4.25 5.25 42.66
N THR A 271 4.66 4.23 43.41
CA THR A 271 3.97 2.94 43.49
C THR A 271 2.78 2.92 44.46
N LEU A 272 2.46 4.06 45.09
CA LEU A 272 1.47 4.17 46.17
C LEU A 272 1.77 3.26 47.37
N ASP A 273 3.05 2.95 47.59
CA ASP A 273 3.48 2.24 48.79
C ASP A 273 3.94 3.24 49.85
N PHE A 274 3.54 3.00 51.11
CA PHE A 274 3.92 3.79 52.28
C PHE A 274 3.70 5.32 52.18
N TRP A 275 2.83 5.77 51.29
CA TRP A 275 2.66 7.19 50.98
C TRP A 275 1.91 7.96 52.07
N SER A 276 0.98 7.29 52.76
CA SER A 276 0.20 7.86 53.86
C SER A 276 1.07 8.22 55.04
N GLU A 277 2.00 7.34 55.39
CA GLU A 277 2.91 7.50 56.52
C GLU A 277 3.87 8.65 56.28
N VAL A 278 4.43 8.73 55.07
CA VAL A 278 5.28 9.86 54.64
C VAL A 278 4.48 11.16 54.62
N ALA A 279 3.23 11.15 54.12
CA ALA A 279 2.37 12.33 54.08
C ALA A 279 2.00 12.85 55.48
N ILE A 280 1.66 11.96 56.41
CA ILE A 280 1.32 12.31 57.80
C ILE A 280 2.57 12.87 58.51
N ALA A 281 3.72 12.22 58.37
CA ALA A 281 4.97 12.68 58.98
C ALA A 281 5.37 14.08 58.47
N LEU A 282 5.20 14.34 57.18
CA LEU A 282 5.45 15.66 56.57
C LEU A 282 4.43 16.71 57.02
N PHE A 283 3.15 16.34 57.13
CA PHE A 283 2.09 17.24 57.59
C PHE A 283 2.34 17.77 59.01
N GLU A 284 2.87 16.93 59.90
CA GLU A 284 3.23 17.35 61.27
C GLU A 284 4.41 18.35 61.31
N ILE A 285 5.23 18.39 60.25
CA ILE A 285 6.33 19.34 60.11
C ILE A 285 5.80 20.66 59.55
N SER A 286 5.07 20.60 58.44
CA SER A 286 4.47 21.76 57.79
C SER A 286 3.22 21.33 57.02
N PRO A 287 2.04 21.95 57.23
CA PRO A 287 0.83 21.63 56.49
C PRO A 287 0.96 21.82 54.96
N LEU A 288 1.86 22.71 54.51
CA LEU A 288 2.11 22.97 53.09
C LEU A 288 2.85 21.80 52.40
N SER A 289 3.56 20.96 53.14
CA SER A 289 4.25 19.78 52.60
C SER A 289 3.28 18.76 52.02
N LEU A 290 2.04 18.71 52.53
CA LEU A 290 0.96 17.88 52.01
C LEU A 290 0.66 18.23 50.55
N VAL A 291 0.73 19.52 50.18
CA VAL A 291 0.56 19.96 48.79
C VAL A 291 1.66 19.37 47.91
N THR A 292 2.90 19.32 48.40
CA THR A 292 4.04 18.74 47.67
C THR A 292 3.87 17.25 47.45
N ILE A 293 3.43 16.50 48.47
CA ILE A 293 3.18 15.06 48.36
C ILE A 293 1.97 14.78 47.45
N CYS A 294 0.84 15.48 47.65
CA CYS A 294 -0.34 15.33 46.78
C CYS A 294 -0.02 15.68 45.31
N PHE A 295 0.77 16.72 45.07
CA PHE A 295 1.22 17.08 43.73
C PHE A 295 2.13 16.01 43.12
N THR A 296 3.06 15.47 43.92
CA THR A 296 3.95 14.37 43.50
C THR A 296 3.16 13.12 43.14
N LEU A 297 2.22 12.72 44.00
CA LEU A 297 1.35 11.56 43.78
C LEU A 297 0.45 11.77 42.56
N PHE A 298 -0.16 12.94 42.42
CA PHE A 298 -1.01 13.26 41.27
C PHE A 298 -0.20 13.17 39.97
N LEU A 299 0.92 13.86 39.87
CA LEU A 299 1.71 13.86 38.63
C LEU A 299 2.35 12.51 38.32
N LEU A 300 2.83 11.74 39.32
CA LEU A 300 3.38 10.42 39.07
C LEU A 300 2.30 9.41 38.68
N ASN A 301 1.19 9.32 39.42
CA ASN A 301 0.14 8.36 39.08
C ASN A 301 -0.60 8.74 37.80
N PHE A 302 -1.11 9.97 37.70
CA PHE A 302 -1.80 10.38 36.48
C PHE A 302 -0.84 10.48 35.30
N GLY A 303 0.41 10.92 35.50
CA GLY A 303 1.41 10.97 34.44
C GLY A 303 1.76 9.58 33.89
N VAL A 304 2.05 8.61 34.77
CA VAL A 304 2.37 7.24 34.34
C VAL A 304 1.17 6.55 33.71
N ILE A 305 -0.03 6.64 34.31
CA ILE A 305 -1.25 6.01 33.77
C ILE A 305 -1.64 6.64 32.43
N ASN A 306 -1.67 7.97 32.33
CA ASN A 306 -2.04 8.64 31.08
C ASN A 306 -1.00 8.39 29.98
N HIS A 307 0.28 8.27 30.33
CA HIS A 307 1.31 7.92 29.35
C HIS A 307 1.20 6.46 28.89
N LEU A 308 0.90 5.53 29.80
CA LEU A 308 0.64 4.13 29.45
C LEU A 308 -0.54 4.03 28.48
N VAL A 309 -1.63 4.76 28.75
CA VAL A 309 -2.79 4.85 27.83
C VAL A 309 -2.37 5.46 26.49
N ALA A 310 -1.57 6.53 26.48
CA ALA A 310 -1.09 7.15 25.25
C ALA A 310 -0.23 6.18 24.41
N ILE A 311 0.72 5.47 25.02
CA ILE A 311 1.51 4.43 24.34
C ILE A 311 0.61 3.32 23.80
N MET A 312 -0.36 2.85 24.60
CA MET A 312 -1.27 1.80 24.18
C MET A 312 -2.09 2.22 22.96
N VAL A 313 -2.61 3.45 22.97
CA VAL A 313 -3.36 4.02 21.83
C VAL A 313 -2.47 4.16 20.61
N ASP A 314 -1.24 4.66 20.76
CA ASP A 314 -0.29 4.80 19.65
C ASP A 314 0.06 3.44 19.03
N ARG A 315 0.27 2.41 19.86
CA ARG A 315 0.54 1.05 19.38
C ARG A 315 -0.66 0.43 18.68
N VAL A 316 -1.87 0.57 19.22
CA VAL A 316 -3.10 0.07 18.57
C VAL A 316 -3.32 0.79 17.23
N SER A 317 -3.10 2.10 17.20
CA SER A 317 -3.19 2.92 15.99
C SER A 317 -2.17 2.46 14.94
N ASN A 318 -0.90 2.31 15.32
CA ASN A 318 0.18 1.92 14.42
C ASN A 318 0.02 0.49 13.89
N ILE A 319 -0.36 -0.47 14.74
CA ILE A 319 -0.67 -1.85 14.31
C ILE A 319 -1.82 -1.85 13.32
N SER A 320 -2.88 -1.08 13.57
CA SER A 320 -4.02 -0.99 12.67
C SER A 320 -3.66 -0.35 11.32
N GLY A 321 -2.80 0.68 11.33
CA GLY A 321 -2.33 1.36 10.12
C GLY A 321 -1.39 0.50 9.28
N GLU A 322 -0.37 -0.09 9.91
CA GLU A 322 0.63 -0.91 9.21
C GLU A 322 0.01 -2.21 8.69
N SER A 323 -0.87 -2.85 9.48
CA SER A 323 -1.60 -4.05 9.02
C SER A 323 -2.56 -3.72 7.88
N ALA A 324 -3.23 -2.56 7.89
CA ALA A 324 -4.10 -2.14 6.80
C ALA A 324 -3.32 -1.87 5.51
N VAL A 325 -2.18 -1.17 5.58
CA VAL A 325 -1.32 -0.90 4.42
C VAL A 325 -0.69 -2.19 3.88
N LEU A 326 -0.25 -3.10 4.76
CA LEU A 326 0.27 -4.40 4.36
C LEU A 326 -0.81 -5.23 3.67
N HIS A 327 -2.02 -5.26 4.24
CA HIS A 327 -3.16 -5.97 3.68
C HIS A 327 -3.55 -5.41 2.30
N GLU A 328 -3.58 -4.08 2.15
CA GLU A 328 -3.84 -3.42 0.87
C GLU A 328 -2.76 -3.75 -0.18
N LYS A 329 -1.48 -3.75 0.21
CA LYS A 329 -0.37 -4.14 -0.68
C LYS A 329 -0.45 -5.61 -1.10
N LEU A 330 -0.78 -6.51 -0.18
CA LEU A 330 -0.93 -7.94 -0.47
C LEU A 330 -2.12 -8.17 -1.41
N LEU A 331 -3.25 -7.51 -1.16
CA LEU A 331 -4.44 -7.59 -2.01
C LEU A 331 -4.14 -7.02 -3.41
N SER A 332 -3.43 -5.89 -3.51
CA SER A 332 -2.99 -5.33 -4.80
C SER A 332 -2.06 -6.28 -5.56
N LYS A 333 -1.08 -6.89 -4.88
CA LYS A 333 -0.16 -7.85 -5.52
C LYS A 333 -0.89 -9.10 -6.01
N ALA A 334 -1.81 -9.63 -5.20
CA ALA A 334 -2.64 -10.76 -5.58
C ALA A 334 -3.52 -10.41 -6.79
N HIS A 335 -4.14 -9.23 -6.77
CA HIS A 335 -4.95 -8.72 -7.87
C HIS A 335 -4.15 -8.57 -9.17
N ASP A 336 -2.95 -7.98 -9.12
CA ASP A 336 -2.06 -7.86 -10.28
C ASP A 336 -1.59 -9.22 -10.80
N SER A 337 -1.37 -10.19 -9.91
CA SER A 337 -1.01 -11.55 -10.28
C SER A 337 -2.17 -12.28 -10.98
N LEU A 338 -3.41 -12.07 -10.52
CA LEU A 338 -4.61 -12.60 -11.15
C LEU A 338 -4.81 -12.00 -12.55
N ILE A 339 -4.66 -10.68 -12.70
CA ILE A 339 -4.73 -10.00 -14.01
C ILE A 339 -3.72 -10.59 -14.99
N ARG A 340 -2.44 -10.66 -14.61
CA ARG A 340 -1.39 -11.22 -15.49
C ARG A 340 -1.67 -12.67 -15.84
N GLY A 341 -2.13 -13.47 -14.87
CA GLY A 341 -2.50 -14.85 -15.11
C GLY A 341 -3.70 -15.00 -16.05
N LEU A 342 -4.68 -14.10 -16.00
CA LEU A 342 -5.84 -14.10 -16.89
C LEU A 342 -5.45 -13.65 -18.31
N GLU A 343 -4.56 -12.66 -18.44
CA GLU A 343 -4.04 -12.24 -19.75
C GLU A 343 -3.31 -13.37 -20.46
N GLU A 344 -2.49 -14.15 -19.74
CA GLU A 344 -1.74 -15.27 -20.32
C GLU A 344 -2.67 -16.42 -20.75
N ASP A 345 -3.68 -16.76 -19.95
CA ASP A 345 -4.67 -17.79 -20.33
C ASP A 345 -5.47 -17.37 -21.58
N LEU A 346 -5.85 -16.09 -21.67
CA LEU A 346 -6.59 -15.57 -22.82
C LEU A 346 -5.72 -15.44 -24.08
N ARG A 347 -4.39 -15.38 -23.91
CA ARG A 347 -3.42 -15.25 -25.01
C ARG A 347 -3.46 -16.43 -25.98
N VAL A 348 -3.89 -17.60 -25.49
CA VAL A 348 -4.04 -18.83 -26.26
C VAL A 348 -5.09 -18.68 -27.38
N GLY A 349 -6.07 -17.79 -27.23
CA GLY A 349 -7.14 -17.55 -28.22
C GLY A 349 -6.88 -16.42 -29.22
N ILE A 350 -5.66 -15.88 -29.28
CA ILE A 350 -5.33 -14.77 -30.19
C ILE A 350 -5.34 -15.24 -31.65
N GLY A 351 -6.06 -14.50 -32.49
CA GLY A 351 -6.03 -14.65 -33.95
C GLY A 351 -4.77 -14.04 -34.58
N MET A 352 -4.58 -14.25 -35.89
CA MET A 352 -3.42 -13.69 -36.63
C MET A 352 -3.36 -12.16 -36.64
N ASP A 353 -4.48 -11.49 -36.33
CA ASP A 353 -4.62 -10.05 -36.21
C ASP A 353 -4.20 -9.50 -34.83
N GLY A 354 -3.76 -10.37 -33.91
CA GLY A 354 -3.36 -9.99 -32.56
C GLY A 354 -4.53 -9.69 -31.63
N LYS A 355 -5.75 -10.09 -32.01
CA LYS A 355 -6.98 -9.78 -31.27
C LYS A 355 -7.74 -11.03 -30.85
N LEU A 356 -8.54 -10.86 -29.82
CA LEU A 356 -9.42 -11.91 -29.30
C LEU A 356 -10.80 -11.76 -29.97
N SER A 357 -11.28 -12.83 -30.59
CA SER A 357 -12.63 -12.89 -31.18
C SER A 357 -13.65 -13.45 -30.18
N LEU A 358 -14.92 -13.08 -30.33
CA LEU A 358 -16.01 -13.53 -29.45
C LEU A 358 -16.12 -15.07 -29.41
N ALA A 359 -16.00 -15.73 -30.56
CA ALA A 359 -16.06 -17.20 -30.63
C ALA A 359 -14.87 -17.88 -29.94
N ALA A 360 -13.67 -17.27 -29.97
CA ALA A 360 -12.52 -17.76 -29.22
C ALA A 360 -12.68 -17.52 -27.72
N PHE A 361 -13.21 -16.35 -27.34
CA PHE A 361 -13.46 -16.00 -25.94
C PHE A 361 -14.49 -16.94 -25.29
N HIS A 362 -15.58 -17.27 -25.97
CA HIS A 362 -16.60 -18.20 -25.46
C HIS A 362 -16.02 -19.59 -25.16
N LYS A 363 -15.05 -20.06 -25.96
CA LYS A 363 -14.36 -21.34 -25.68
C LYS A 363 -13.37 -21.24 -24.52
N LEU A 364 -12.74 -20.08 -24.33
CA LEU A 364 -11.76 -19.85 -23.26
C LEU A 364 -12.44 -19.68 -21.90
N ILE A 365 -13.62 -19.06 -21.84
CA ILE A 365 -14.35 -18.86 -20.57
C ILE A 365 -14.88 -20.18 -19.98
N GLU A 366 -15.14 -21.18 -20.83
CA GLU A 366 -15.47 -22.55 -20.40
C GLU A 366 -14.27 -23.29 -19.80
N MET A 367 -13.03 -22.81 -20.00
CA MET A 367 -11.85 -23.44 -19.41
C MET A 367 -11.81 -23.20 -17.89
N PRO A 368 -11.57 -24.24 -17.07
CA PRO A 368 -11.58 -24.12 -15.61
C PRO A 368 -10.62 -23.05 -15.06
N ALA A 369 -9.47 -22.88 -15.70
CA ALA A 369 -8.45 -21.91 -15.28
C ALA A 369 -8.92 -20.45 -15.42
N VAL A 370 -9.57 -20.13 -16.54
CA VAL A 370 -10.11 -18.79 -16.83
C VAL A 370 -11.32 -18.52 -15.93
N ASN A 371 -12.23 -19.49 -15.83
CA ASN A 371 -13.43 -19.38 -14.99
C ASN A 371 -13.08 -19.16 -13.52
N GLN A 372 -12.14 -19.93 -12.95
CA GLN A 372 -11.69 -19.74 -11.57
C GLN A 372 -11.08 -18.35 -11.33
N LYS A 373 -10.26 -17.85 -12.27
CA LYS A 373 -9.67 -16.50 -12.16
C LYS A 373 -10.75 -15.41 -12.22
N LEU A 374 -11.75 -15.54 -13.08
CA LEU A 374 -12.90 -14.64 -13.14
C LEU A 374 -13.72 -14.67 -11.85
N GLN A 375 -14.00 -15.86 -11.30
CA GLN A 375 -14.68 -16.02 -10.02
C GLN A 375 -13.89 -15.46 -8.84
N LEU A 376 -12.56 -15.54 -8.85
CA LEU A 376 -11.70 -14.90 -7.83
C LEU A 376 -11.70 -13.37 -7.94
N MET A 377 -11.85 -12.83 -9.15
CA MET A 377 -12.19 -11.41 -9.37
C MET A 377 -13.67 -11.11 -9.06
N GLY A 378 -14.45 -12.17 -8.82
CA GLY A 378 -15.89 -12.19 -8.57
C GLY A 378 -16.74 -11.72 -9.75
N ILE A 379 -16.26 -11.94 -10.96
CA ILE A 379 -16.99 -11.70 -12.20
C ILE A 379 -17.60 -13.03 -12.62
N SER A 380 -18.91 -13.05 -12.85
CA SER A 380 -19.59 -14.22 -13.42
C SER A 380 -19.33 -14.34 -14.91
N ASP A 381 -19.49 -15.55 -15.45
CA ASP A 381 -19.29 -15.80 -16.88
C ASP A 381 -20.24 -14.95 -17.75
N GLU A 382 -21.48 -14.75 -17.29
CA GLU A 382 -22.48 -13.91 -17.94
C GLU A 382 -22.06 -12.44 -17.97
N GLU A 383 -21.55 -11.91 -16.86
CA GLU A 383 -21.06 -10.53 -16.80
C GLU A 383 -19.83 -10.30 -17.68
N ALA A 384 -18.92 -11.28 -17.73
CA ALA A 384 -17.74 -11.20 -18.58
C ALA A 384 -18.09 -11.25 -20.07
N GLN A 385 -19.06 -12.08 -20.46
CA GLN A 385 -19.60 -12.12 -21.84
C GLN A 385 -20.31 -10.82 -22.20
N ALA A 386 -21.22 -10.33 -21.34
CA ALA A 386 -21.90 -9.07 -21.57
C ALA A 386 -20.91 -7.89 -21.69
N PHE A 387 -19.85 -7.89 -20.88
CA PHE A 387 -18.81 -6.86 -20.96
C PHE A 387 -17.99 -6.96 -22.26
N PHE A 388 -17.71 -8.17 -22.75
CA PHE A 388 -17.05 -8.39 -24.04
C PHE A 388 -17.91 -7.83 -25.19
N ASP A 389 -19.20 -8.13 -25.19
CA ASP A 389 -20.16 -7.65 -26.20
C ASP A 389 -20.25 -6.11 -26.22
N ILE A 390 -20.28 -5.49 -25.04
CA ILE A 390 -20.28 -4.02 -24.90
C ILE A 390 -18.98 -3.41 -25.46
N MET A 391 -17.85 -4.09 -25.27
CA MET A 391 -16.55 -3.62 -25.72
C MET A 391 -16.31 -3.78 -27.23
N GLU A 392 -16.87 -4.80 -27.87
CA GLU A 392 -16.64 -5.07 -29.29
C GLU A 392 -17.34 -4.03 -30.19
N GLY A 393 -18.50 -3.53 -29.77
CA GLY A 393 -19.25 -2.49 -30.48
C GLY A 393 -19.69 -2.88 -31.90
N GLU A 394 -20.11 -1.90 -32.73
CA GLU A 394 -20.64 -2.15 -34.09
C GLU A 394 -19.59 -2.52 -35.16
N ARG A 395 -18.29 -2.46 -34.84
CA ARG A 395 -17.22 -2.83 -35.77
C ARG A 395 -16.57 -4.14 -35.31
N HIS A 396 -17.08 -5.26 -35.85
CA HIS A 396 -16.51 -6.60 -35.77
C HIS A 396 -15.03 -6.63 -36.11
N GLY A 397 -14.20 -6.39 -35.12
CA GLY A 397 -12.77 -6.21 -35.32
C GLY A 397 -11.92 -6.75 -34.19
N GLY A 398 -12.49 -7.48 -33.23
CA GLY A 398 -11.79 -8.08 -32.10
C GLY A 398 -11.30 -7.07 -31.05
N ILE A 399 -11.14 -7.53 -29.81
CA ILE A 399 -10.67 -6.73 -28.68
C ILE A 399 -9.23 -7.13 -28.32
N THR A 400 -8.42 -6.15 -27.90
CA THR A 400 -7.08 -6.44 -27.35
C THR A 400 -7.21 -7.00 -25.93
N ILE A 401 -6.57 -8.13 -25.62
CA ILE A 401 -6.68 -8.80 -24.31
C ILE A 401 -6.40 -7.85 -23.14
N HIS A 402 -5.32 -7.06 -23.23
CA HIS A 402 -4.98 -6.10 -22.18
C HIS A 402 -6.11 -5.08 -21.93
N GLN A 403 -6.76 -4.60 -22.99
CA GLN A 403 -7.88 -3.67 -22.88
C GLN A 403 -9.10 -4.33 -22.24
N PHE A 404 -9.37 -5.58 -22.60
CA PHE A 404 -10.46 -6.37 -22.04
C PHE A 404 -10.25 -6.67 -20.55
N VAL A 405 -9.10 -7.23 -20.17
CA VAL A 405 -8.80 -7.60 -18.78
C VAL A 405 -8.72 -6.36 -17.87
N MET A 406 -8.10 -5.28 -18.32
CA MET A 406 -8.12 -4.00 -17.59
C MET A 406 -9.53 -3.42 -17.47
N GLY A 407 -10.37 -3.61 -18.49
CA GLY A 407 -11.78 -3.23 -18.47
C GLY A 407 -12.57 -4.01 -17.42
N LEU A 408 -12.44 -5.34 -17.41
CA LEU A 408 -13.06 -6.22 -16.42
C LEU A 408 -12.62 -5.87 -15.00
N SER A 409 -11.32 -5.65 -14.78
CA SER A 409 -10.80 -5.23 -13.48
C SER A 409 -11.38 -3.90 -13.00
N LYS A 410 -11.73 -2.98 -13.91
CA LYS A 410 -12.30 -1.67 -13.55
C LYS A 410 -13.81 -1.70 -13.41
N ALA A 411 -14.50 -2.59 -14.13
CA ALA A 411 -15.95 -2.72 -14.09
C ALA A 411 -16.47 -3.07 -12.69
N LYS A 412 -15.73 -3.87 -11.93
CA LYS A 412 -16.12 -4.30 -10.58
C LYS A 412 -15.48 -3.50 -9.43
N GLY A 413 -14.47 -2.68 -9.72
CA GLY A 413 -13.77 -1.86 -8.73
C GLY A 413 -14.56 -0.62 -8.32
N LYS A 414 -14.20 -0.01 -7.17
CA LYS A 414 -14.73 1.31 -6.80
C LYS A 414 -14.25 2.36 -7.81
N ALA A 415 -15.17 3.07 -8.46
CA ALA A 415 -14.84 4.16 -9.36
C ALA A 415 -14.07 5.26 -8.62
N LYS A 416 -12.87 5.62 -9.10
CA LYS A 416 -12.08 6.71 -8.52
C LYS A 416 -12.60 8.05 -9.04
N SER A 417 -12.36 9.13 -8.30
CA SER A 417 -12.72 10.50 -8.71
C SER A 417 -12.17 10.87 -10.10
N ILE A 418 -10.98 10.38 -10.43
CA ILE A 418 -10.36 10.58 -11.76
C ILE A 418 -11.15 9.91 -12.90
N ASP A 419 -11.80 8.78 -12.65
CA ASP A 419 -12.61 8.09 -13.65
C ASP A 419 -13.92 8.84 -13.91
N MET A 420 -14.51 9.43 -12.86
CA MET A 420 -15.63 10.37 -12.99
C MET A 420 -15.24 11.61 -13.81
N CYS A 421 -14.08 12.21 -13.55
CA CYS A 421 -13.58 13.34 -14.34
C CYS A 421 -13.39 12.98 -15.82
N LYS A 422 -12.85 11.79 -16.12
CA LYS A 422 -12.72 11.30 -17.50
C LYS A 422 -14.10 11.17 -18.16
N LEU A 423 -15.08 10.63 -17.44
CA LEU A 423 -16.44 10.45 -17.95
C LEU A 423 -17.08 11.81 -18.25
N ILE A 424 -16.94 12.80 -17.36
CA ILE A 424 -17.39 14.18 -17.59
C ILE A 424 -16.74 14.78 -18.84
N CYS A 425 -15.42 14.62 -19.02
CA CYS A 425 -14.71 15.10 -20.20
C CYS A 425 -15.21 14.43 -21.49
N VAL A 426 -15.45 13.11 -21.48
CA VAL A 426 -15.99 12.38 -22.63
C VAL A 426 -17.40 12.86 -22.97
N VAL A 427 -18.27 12.98 -21.97
CA VAL A 427 -19.65 13.49 -22.15
C VAL A 427 -19.62 14.89 -22.74
N ASN A 428 -18.84 15.82 -22.17
CA ASN A 428 -18.74 17.18 -22.69
C ASN A 428 -18.23 17.23 -24.13
N ARG A 429 -17.25 16.39 -24.48
CA ARG A 429 -16.75 16.27 -25.85
C ARG A 429 -17.82 15.75 -26.81
N GLN A 430 -18.60 14.75 -26.40
CA GLN A 430 -19.69 14.22 -27.22
C GLN A 430 -20.85 15.21 -27.37
N THR A 431 -21.21 15.92 -26.31
CA THR A 431 -22.20 17.00 -26.37
C THR A 431 -21.76 18.08 -27.35
N SER A 432 -20.49 18.50 -27.31
CA SER A 432 -19.96 19.49 -28.27
C SER A 432 -20.03 19.00 -29.71
N ARG A 433 -19.70 17.73 -29.97
CA ARG A 433 -19.83 17.11 -31.30
C ARG A 433 -21.29 17.06 -31.75
N ALA A 434 -22.22 16.69 -30.87
CA ALA A 434 -23.64 16.66 -31.16
C ALA A 434 -24.15 18.07 -31.52
N THR A 435 -23.74 19.10 -30.77
CA THR A 435 -24.09 20.50 -31.09
C THR A 435 -23.56 20.93 -32.45
N GLN A 436 -22.33 20.55 -32.82
CA GLN A 436 -21.78 20.82 -34.16
C GLN A 436 -22.54 20.08 -35.27
N LEU A 437 -23.01 18.87 -35.00
CA LEU A 437 -23.80 18.11 -35.97
C LEU A 437 -25.17 18.77 -36.18
N VAL A 438 -25.82 19.18 -35.10
CA VAL A 438 -27.10 19.89 -35.12
C VAL A 438 -26.96 21.23 -35.85
N SER A 439 -25.88 21.98 -35.64
CA SER A 439 -25.66 23.24 -36.35
C SER A 439 -25.45 23.03 -37.84
N ARG A 440 -24.73 21.98 -38.25
CA ARG A 440 -24.58 21.58 -39.66
C ARG A 440 -25.92 21.21 -40.30
N VAL A 441 -26.72 20.39 -39.62
CA VAL A 441 -28.06 20.00 -40.11
C VAL A 441 -28.95 21.23 -40.26
N ARG A 442 -28.92 22.16 -39.29
CA ARG A 442 -29.66 23.43 -39.38
C ARG A 442 -29.21 24.28 -40.57
N GLY A 443 -27.91 24.33 -40.87
CA GLY A 443 -27.37 25.01 -42.05
C GLY A 443 -27.92 24.40 -43.35
N LEU A 444 -27.92 23.07 -43.47
CA LEU A 444 -28.48 22.38 -44.63
C LEU A 444 -29.98 22.65 -44.81
N ILE A 445 -30.76 22.68 -43.71
CA ILE A 445 -32.18 23.01 -43.77
C ILE A 445 -32.39 24.42 -44.33
N GLN A 446 -31.59 25.39 -43.92
CA GLN A 446 -31.68 26.76 -44.44
C GLN A 446 -31.36 26.84 -45.94
N GLU A 447 -30.39 26.07 -46.43
CA GLU A 447 -30.09 25.98 -47.87
C GLU A 447 -31.24 25.37 -48.66
N VAL A 448 -31.86 24.31 -48.12
CA VAL A 448 -33.05 23.68 -48.72
C VAL A 448 -34.22 24.67 -48.77
N ASP A 449 -34.47 25.41 -47.69
CA ASP A 449 -35.52 26.44 -47.66
C ASP A 449 -35.27 27.57 -48.67
N ALA A 450 -34.00 27.98 -48.83
CA ALA A 450 -33.62 28.97 -49.83
C ALA A 450 -33.84 28.46 -51.26
N LEU A 451 -33.52 27.19 -51.53
CA LEU A 451 -33.81 26.53 -52.81
C LEU A 451 -35.31 26.43 -53.07
N GLN A 452 -36.10 26.02 -52.06
CA GLN A 452 -37.55 25.95 -52.14
C GLN A 452 -38.17 27.31 -52.50
N LYS A 453 -37.68 28.39 -51.87
CA LYS A 453 -38.14 29.75 -52.17
C LYS A 453 -37.82 30.17 -53.61
N ARG A 454 -36.60 29.90 -54.08
CA ARG A 454 -36.21 30.16 -55.48
C ARG A 454 -37.07 29.38 -56.47
N PHE A 455 -37.38 28.13 -56.17
CA PHE A 455 -38.24 27.29 -57.01
C PHE A 455 -39.68 27.85 -57.07
N ASN A 456 -40.21 28.31 -55.94
CA ASN A 456 -41.53 28.95 -55.88
C ASN A 456 -41.58 30.27 -56.67
N ASP A 457 -40.54 31.09 -56.59
CA ASP A 457 -40.46 32.36 -57.34
C ASP A 457 -40.35 32.10 -58.85
N LEU A 458 -39.59 31.08 -59.27
CA LEU A 458 -39.52 30.64 -60.65
C LEU A 458 -40.90 30.14 -61.16
N GLY A 459 -41.61 29.35 -60.34
CA GLY A 459 -42.97 28.90 -60.64
C GLY A 459 -43.96 30.05 -60.84
N LYS A 460 -43.88 31.09 -60.00
CA LYS A 460 -44.69 32.32 -60.16
C LYS A 460 -44.34 33.07 -61.45
N GLY A 461 -43.06 33.16 -61.79
CA GLY A 461 -42.57 33.77 -63.04
C GLY A 461 -43.15 33.08 -64.28
N LEU A 462 -43.01 31.75 -64.35
CA LEU A 462 -43.56 30.93 -65.45
C LEU A 462 -45.09 31.06 -65.56
N THR A 463 -45.79 31.18 -64.42
CA THR A 463 -47.24 31.36 -64.41
C THR A 463 -47.64 32.73 -64.96
N ARG A 464 -46.92 33.79 -64.60
CA ARG A 464 -47.13 35.14 -65.16
C ARG A 464 -46.82 35.18 -66.65
N GLU A 465 -45.74 34.56 -67.08
CA GLU A 465 -45.35 34.50 -68.49
C GLU A 465 -46.42 33.78 -69.33
N ARG A 466 -46.91 32.63 -68.85
CA ARG A 466 -48.05 31.93 -69.48
C ARG A 466 -49.33 32.77 -69.51
N MET A 467 -49.60 33.55 -68.47
CA MET A 467 -50.76 34.45 -68.43
C MET A 467 -50.64 35.57 -69.46
N ILE A 468 -49.46 36.20 -69.58
CA ILE A 468 -49.19 37.24 -70.58
C ILE A 468 -49.30 36.68 -72.00
N LEU A 469 -48.74 35.50 -72.25
CA LEU A 469 -48.84 34.83 -73.55
C LEU A 469 -50.30 34.54 -73.93
N ARG A 470 -51.12 34.07 -72.99
CA ARG A 470 -52.57 33.89 -73.22
C ARG A 470 -53.26 35.21 -73.54
N GLU A 471 -52.97 36.28 -72.81
CA GLU A 471 -53.57 37.59 -73.06
C GLU A 471 -53.16 38.14 -74.44
N GLN A 472 -51.91 37.90 -74.87
CA GLN A 472 -51.43 38.26 -76.20
C GLN A 472 -52.13 37.45 -77.30
N GLU A 473 -52.32 36.13 -77.11
CA GLU A 473 -53.10 35.30 -78.03
C GLU A 473 -54.55 35.77 -78.15
N GLU A 474 -55.20 36.09 -77.02
CA GLU A 474 -56.57 36.62 -77.00
C GLU A 474 -56.65 37.96 -77.74
N ARG A 475 -55.74 38.90 -77.48
CA ARG A 475 -55.68 40.18 -78.22
C ARG A 475 -55.44 39.99 -79.71
N LEU A 476 -54.54 39.08 -80.10
CA LEU A 476 -54.27 38.76 -81.49
C LEU A 476 -55.54 38.20 -82.17
N SER A 477 -56.25 37.30 -81.49
CA SER A 477 -57.50 36.72 -81.99
C SER A 477 -58.61 37.78 -82.15
N ALA A 478 -58.71 38.74 -81.23
CA ALA A 478 -59.65 39.86 -81.30
C ALA A 478 -59.32 40.80 -82.48
N LEU A 479 -58.04 41.11 -82.70
CA LEU A 479 -57.60 41.90 -83.86
C LEU A 479 -57.89 41.18 -85.19
N GLN A 480 -57.69 39.87 -85.26
CA GLN A 480 -58.06 39.07 -86.43
C GLN A 480 -59.58 39.06 -86.68
N GLN A 481 -60.39 39.01 -85.61
CA GLN A 481 -61.84 39.13 -85.69
C GLN A 481 -62.25 40.50 -86.24
N GLN A 482 -61.70 41.58 -85.68
CA GLN A 482 -61.97 42.95 -86.13
C GLN A 482 -61.56 43.16 -87.59
N LYS A 483 -60.42 42.60 -88.02
CA LYS A 483 -59.99 42.65 -89.42
C LYS A 483 -60.98 41.92 -90.32
N ARG A 484 -61.44 40.73 -89.94
CA ARG A 484 -62.49 40.00 -90.68
C ARG A 484 -63.78 40.79 -90.79
N ASP A 485 -64.24 41.42 -89.70
CA ASP A 485 -65.46 42.23 -89.70
C ASP A 485 -65.32 43.46 -90.62
N THR A 486 -64.12 44.07 -90.63
CA THR A 486 -63.82 45.21 -91.50
C THR A 486 -63.77 44.79 -92.97
N ASP A 487 -63.16 43.65 -93.28
CA ASP A 487 -63.11 43.08 -94.64
C ASP A 487 -64.53 42.75 -95.15
N VAL A 488 -65.40 42.18 -94.29
CA VAL A 488 -66.82 41.95 -94.59
C VAL A 488 -67.57 43.26 -94.84
N PHE A 489 -67.30 44.29 -94.03
CA PHE A 489 -67.88 45.61 -94.22
C PHE A 489 -67.47 46.22 -95.58
N TYR A 490 -66.18 46.18 -95.94
CA TYR A 490 -65.71 46.64 -97.25
C TYR A 490 -66.33 45.86 -98.41
N GLN A 491 -66.45 44.53 -98.31
CA GLN A 491 -67.14 43.71 -99.31
C GLN A 491 -68.62 44.12 -99.47
N SER A 492 -69.31 44.45 -98.36
CA SER A 492 -70.70 44.91 -98.42
C SER A 492 -70.83 46.29 -99.08
N MET A 493 -69.87 47.19 -98.84
CA MET A 493 -69.80 48.50 -99.50
C MET A 493 -69.50 48.38 -101.00
N ASP A 494 -68.60 47.50 -101.40
CA ASP A 494 -68.29 47.26 -102.81
C ASP A 494 -69.47 46.61 -103.54
N MET A 495 -70.19 45.70 -102.89
CA MET A 495 -71.48 45.19 -103.38
C MET A 495 -72.49 46.33 -103.56
N GLN A 496 -72.65 47.21 -102.58
CA GLN A 496 -73.54 48.38 -102.72
C GLN A 496 -73.09 49.34 -103.84
N ARG A 497 -71.79 49.55 -104.03
CA ARG A 497 -71.25 50.34 -105.15
C ARG A 497 -71.51 49.69 -106.49
N GLN A 498 -71.35 48.37 -106.61
CA GLN A 498 -71.70 47.63 -107.83
C GLN A 498 -73.20 47.72 -108.12
N TYR A 499 -74.06 47.57 -107.11
CA TYR A 499 -75.51 47.78 -107.26
C TYR A 499 -75.86 49.22 -107.68
N ALA A 500 -75.19 50.24 -107.13
CA ALA A 500 -75.39 51.64 -107.51
C ALA A 500 -74.90 51.94 -108.93
N GLN A 501 -73.77 51.37 -109.36
CA GLN A 501 -73.28 51.50 -110.73
C GLN A 501 -74.17 50.79 -111.76
N VAL A 502 -74.72 49.63 -111.42
CA VAL A 502 -75.72 48.95 -112.26
C VAL A 502 -77.01 49.77 -112.35
N ARG A 503 -77.47 50.36 -111.24
CA ARG A 503 -78.66 51.22 -111.21
C ARG A 503 -78.49 52.51 -112.02
N MET A 504 -77.31 53.13 -112.03
CA MET A 504 -77.01 54.31 -112.87
C MET A 504 -76.82 53.98 -114.35
N LYS A 505 -76.51 52.74 -114.72
CA LYS A 505 -76.50 52.30 -116.13
C LYS A 505 -77.88 51.89 -116.65
N LEU A 506 -78.87 51.81 -115.77
CA LEU A 506 -80.26 51.42 -116.05
C LEU A 506 -81.25 52.62 -116.02
N GLN A 507 -80.75 53.83 -115.74
CA GLN A 507 -81.40 55.11 -116.00
C GLN A 507 -80.65 55.81 -117.14
#